data_AF-A0A0C1Q6F8-F1
#
_entry.id   AF-A0A0C1Q6F8-F1
#
_cell.length_a   1.000
_cell.length_b   1.000
_cell.length_c   1.000
_cell.angle_alpha   90.00
_cell.angle_beta   90.00
_cell.angle_gamma   90.00
#
_symmetry.space_group_name_H-M   'P 1'
#
loop_
_entity.id
_entity.type
_entity.pdbx_description
1 polymer ?
#
loop_
_entity_poly.entity_id
_entity_poly.type
_entity_poly.pdbx_seq_one_letter_code
_entity_poly.pdbx_strand_id
1 'polypeptide(L)'
;MNVNSTHHTIYAPHTPSSKPLDVAVPKSTMQSASTQVQISDNAKHAQEKWQSIANQYDVHNISDAESASMSRELFDAGFINTTQMMIMMAPSSMDGSQLKKHDLLNDMKHTFKLSNALGGHSHTSKNAYLSAINILERLNTSRT
;
A
#
# COMPACT_ATOMS: atom_id res chain seq x y z
N MET A 1 -49.15 -39.77 15.36
CA MET A 1 -49.68 -39.23 16.62
C MET A 1 -48.50 -38.65 17.39
N ASN A 2 -48.44 -37.33 17.53
CA ASN A 2 -48.92 -36.54 18.68
C ASN A 2 -47.78 -36.38 19.73
N VAL A 3 -47.01 -35.29 19.62
CA VAL A 3 -46.95 -34.07 20.48
C VAL A 3 -46.36 -34.28 21.89
N ASN A 4 -45.46 -33.35 22.27
CA ASN A 4 -45.26 -32.74 23.59
C ASN A 4 -43.89 -32.01 23.59
N SER A 5 -43.67 -30.82 24.15
CA SER A 5 -44.47 -30.02 25.06
C SER A 5 -44.19 -28.51 24.93
N THR A 6 -45.28 -27.80 25.10
CA THR A 6 -45.57 -26.39 25.39
C THR A 6 -44.88 -25.86 26.65
N HIS A 7 -44.62 -24.55 26.74
CA HIS A 7 -45.16 -23.72 27.83
C HIS A 7 -45.12 -22.22 27.47
N HIS A 8 -46.26 -21.56 27.63
CA HIS A 8 -46.50 -20.15 27.32
C HIS A 8 -46.93 -19.39 28.60
N THR A 9 -46.61 -18.08 28.63
CA THR A 9 -47.53 -16.95 28.96
C THR A 9 -47.63 -16.33 30.38
N ILE A 10 -47.14 -15.06 30.46
CA ILE A 10 -47.73 -13.74 30.88
C ILE A 10 -48.25 -13.48 32.34
N TYR A 11 -47.73 -12.41 33.01
CA TYR A 11 -48.40 -11.11 33.40
C TYR A 11 -47.67 -10.30 34.52
N ALA A 12 -47.59 -8.96 34.36
CA ALA A 12 -47.15 -7.90 35.32
C ALA A 12 -48.33 -7.45 36.25
N PRO A 13 -48.29 -6.50 37.25
CA PRO A 13 -47.66 -5.14 37.29
C PRO A 13 -47.26 -4.49 38.69
N HIS A 14 -46.85 -3.19 38.66
CA HIS A 14 -46.90 -2.02 39.62
C HIS A 14 -45.89 -1.71 40.78
N THR A 15 -45.56 -0.39 40.91
CA THR A 15 -44.57 0.39 41.74
C THR A 15 -45.19 1.13 42.97
N PRO A 16 -44.49 1.74 43.99
CA PRO A 16 -43.95 3.16 43.92
C PRO A 16 -42.88 3.70 44.95
N SER A 17 -42.22 4.83 44.59
CA SER A 17 -41.85 6.08 45.36
C SER A 17 -40.70 6.20 46.41
N SER A 18 -39.77 7.17 46.19
CA SER A 18 -39.37 8.32 47.07
C SER A 18 -38.30 9.27 46.42
N LYS A 19 -38.30 10.58 46.75
CA LYS A 19 -37.71 11.78 46.04
C LYS A 19 -36.29 12.28 46.56
N PRO A 20 -35.80 13.55 46.35
CA PRO A 20 -34.95 14.08 45.25
C PRO A 20 -33.66 14.91 45.67
N LEU A 21 -32.90 15.44 44.67
CA LEU A 21 -31.82 16.48 44.67
C LEU A 21 -30.39 16.15 45.17
N ASP A 22 -29.37 16.25 44.29
CA ASP A 22 -28.29 17.27 44.35
C ASP A 22 -27.42 17.24 43.05
N VAL A 23 -26.83 18.37 42.68
CA VAL A 23 -26.13 18.65 41.43
C VAL A 23 -24.62 18.47 41.63
N ALA A 24 -23.96 17.63 40.82
CA ALA A 24 -22.54 17.80 40.54
C ALA A 24 -22.16 17.15 39.21
N VAL A 25 -21.70 17.98 38.27
CA VAL A 25 -21.06 17.58 37.01
C VAL A 25 -19.61 17.17 37.31
N PRO A 26 -19.16 15.97 36.90
CA PRO A 26 -17.76 15.77 36.57
C PRO A 26 -17.63 15.87 35.05
N LYS A 27 -16.98 16.94 34.62
CA LYS A 27 -16.47 17.20 33.29
C LYS A 27 -15.80 15.93 32.77
N SER A 28 -16.46 15.24 31.84
CA SER A 28 -15.86 14.15 31.09
C SER A 28 -14.68 14.75 30.32
N THR A 29 -13.48 14.59 30.87
CA THR A 29 -12.25 14.74 30.11
C THR A 29 -12.36 13.74 28.99
N MET A 30 -12.74 14.22 27.80
CA MET A 30 -12.36 13.59 26.55
C MET A 30 -10.83 13.60 26.52
N GLN A 31 -10.24 12.65 27.24
CA GLN A 31 -8.89 12.21 27.02
C GLN A 31 -8.93 11.72 25.58
N SER A 32 -8.41 12.55 24.68
CA SER A 32 -8.10 12.13 23.33
C SER A 32 -7.30 10.85 23.48
N ALA A 33 -7.97 9.72 23.30
CA ALA A 33 -7.32 8.47 23.02
C ALA A 33 -6.63 8.73 21.69
N SER A 34 -5.41 9.26 21.78
CA SER A 34 -4.44 9.15 20.71
C SER A 34 -4.34 7.66 20.51
N THR A 35 -5.09 7.17 19.51
CA THR A 35 -5.02 5.80 19.04
C THR A 35 -3.62 5.67 18.47
N GLN A 36 -2.65 5.46 19.35
CA GLN A 36 -1.29 5.12 18.98
C GLN A 36 -1.39 3.72 18.40
N VAL A 37 -1.66 3.67 17.10
CA VAL A 37 -1.63 2.44 16.32
C VAL A 37 -0.18 1.95 16.44
N GLN A 38 0.02 0.92 17.26
CA GLN A 38 1.32 0.29 17.38
C GLN A 38 1.62 -0.37 16.03
N ILE A 39 2.45 0.29 15.24
CA ILE A 39 3.01 -0.26 14.02
C ILE A 39 3.80 -1.49 14.44
N SER A 40 3.47 -2.65 13.86
CA SER A 40 4.21 -3.88 14.13
C SER A 40 5.67 -3.72 13.72
N ASP A 41 6.59 -4.40 14.41
CA ASP A 41 8.03 -4.33 14.09
C ASP A 41 8.32 -4.67 12.62
N ASN A 42 7.54 -5.59 12.04
CA ASN A 42 7.62 -5.94 10.62
C ASN A 42 7.24 -4.77 9.70
N ALA A 43 6.19 -4.02 10.04
CA ALA A 43 5.77 -2.87 9.26
C ALA A 43 6.79 -1.73 9.35
N LYS A 44 7.40 -1.53 10.52
CA LYS A 44 8.50 -0.58 10.70
C LYS A 44 9.72 -0.96 9.86
N HIS A 45 10.16 -2.22 9.93
CA HIS A 45 11.29 -2.71 9.14
C HIS A 45 11.02 -2.61 7.63
N ALA A 46 9.81 -2.92 7.17
CA ALA A 46 9.42 -2.73 5.77
C ALA A 46 9.49 -1.26 5.35
N GLN A 47 9.01 -0.34 6.18
CA GLN A 47 9.11 1.10 5.91
C GLN A 47 10.57 1.58 5.84
N GLU A 48 11.42 1.13 6.76
CA GLU A 48 12.85 1.45 6.77
C GLU A 48 13.55 0.94 5.49
N LYS A 49 13.24 -0.30 5.07
CA LYS A 49 13.77 -0.86 3.82
C LYS A 49 13.29 -0.09 2.60
N TRP A 50 11.99 0.22 2.52
CA TRP A 50 11.43 1.03 1.45
C TRP A 50 12.13 2.40 1.36
N GLN A 51 12.28 3.08 2.49
CA GLN A 51 12.93 4.38 2.56
C GLN A 51 14.40 4.32 2.16
N SER A 52 15.12 3.27 2.57
CA SER A 52 16.51 3.04 2.18
C SER A 52 16.65 2.93 0.66
N ILE A 53 15.79 2.13 0.01
CA ILE A 53 15.78 1.96 -1.45
C ILE A 53 15.44 3.29 -2.14
N ALA A 54 14.41 4.00 -1.67
CA ALA A 54 13.99 5.29 -2.24
C ALA A 54 15.09 6.36 -2.19
N ASN A 55 15.91 6.36 -1.13
CA ASN A 55 17.01 7.31 -0.97
C ASN A 55 18.25 6.90 -1.78
N GLN A 56 18.44 5.60 -2.02
CA GLN A 56 19.60 5.08 -2.77
C GLN A 56 19.47 5.29 -4.28
N TYR A 57 18.24 5.21 -4.82
CA TYR A 57 18.00 5.24 -6.26
C TYR A 57 17.22 6.48 -6.68
N ASP A 58 17.73 7.21 -7.66
CA ASP A 58 17.01 8.33 -8.30
C ASP A 58 16.40 7.85 -9.62
N VAL A 59 15.09 7.58 -9.65
CA VAL A 59 14.40 7.03 -10.82
C VAL A 59 14.40 7.97 -12.05
N HIS A 60 14.75 9.25 -11.88
CA HIS A 60 14.93 10.20 -12.97
C HIS A 60 16.39 10.30 -13.44
N ASN A 61 17.32 9.69 -12.71
CA ASN A 61 18.75 9.72 -12.99
C ASN A 61 19.42 8.39 -12.61
N ILE A 62 19.04 7.33 -13.32
CA ILE A 62 19.44 5.95 -13.05
C ILE A 62 20.04 5.30 -14.30
N SER A 63 21.06 4.47 -14.12
CA SER A 63 21.60 3.60 -15.17
C SER A 63 20.85 2.26 -15.23
N ASP A 64 20.98 1.50 -16.31
CA ASP A 64 20.35 0.17 -16.42
C ASP A 64 20.84 -0.78 -15.32
N ALA A 65 22.14 -0.69 -14.97
CA ALA A 65 22.71 -1.48 -13.87
C ALA A 65 22.11 -1.10 -12.51
N GLU A 66 21.98 0.20 -12.22
CA GLU A 66 21.32 0.67 -10.99
C GLU A 66 19.83 0.29 -10.98
N SER A 67 19.13 0.35 -12.12
CA SER A 67 17.73 -0.08 -12.23
C SER A 67 17.58 -1.58 -11.94
N ALA A 68 18.51 -2.39 -12.45
CA ALA A 68 18.54 -3.82 -12.17
C ALA A 68 18.75 -4.10 -10.67
N SER A 69 19.71 -3.42 -10.04
CA SER A 69 19.93 -3.53 -8.59
C SER A 69 18.71 -3.07 -7.78
N MET A 70 18.11 -1.92 -8.12
CA MET A 70 16.90 -1.42 -7.47
C MET A 70 15.75 -2.42 -7.57
N SER A 71 15.47 -2.94 -8.77
CA SER A 71 14.40 -3.92 -8.99
C SER A 71 14.64 -5.22 -8.21
N ARG A 72 15.91 -5.67 -8.11
CA ARG A 72 16.30 -6.82 -7.30
C ARG A 72 16.06 -6.58 -5.81
N GLU A 73 16.48 -5.44 -5.28
CA GLU A 73 16.27 -5.09 -3.87
C GLU A 73 14.79 -4.97 -3.52
N LEU A 74 13.98 -4.38 -4.42
CA LEU A 74 12.54 -4.31 -4.28
C LEU A 74 11.89 -5.71 -4.27
N PHE A 75 12.40 -6.63 -5.08
CA PHE A 75 11.90 -8.00 -5.14
C PHE A 75 12.29 -8.78 -3.88
N ASP A 76 13.55 -8.70 -3.47
CA ASP A 76 14.08 -9.38 -2.28
C ASP A 76 13.40 -8.86 -0.99
N ALA A 77 12.99 -7.58 -0.97
CA ALA A 77 12.19 -6.99 0.11
C ALA A 77 10.69 -7.31 0.02
N GLY A 78 10.23 -7.98 -1.04
CA GLY A 78 8.84 -8.38 -1.24
C GLY A 78 7.91 -7.24 -1.67
N PHE A 79 8.44 -6.09 -2.10
CA PHE A 79 7.63 -4.96 -2.58
C PHE A 79 7.12 -5.16 -4.00
N ILE A 80 7.82 -5.98 -4.79
CA ILE A 80 7.47 -6.26 -6.18
C ILE A 80 7.52 -7.75 -6.48
N ASN A 81 6.78 -8.17 -7.51
CA ASN A 81 6.82 -9.53 -8.03
C ASN A 81 7.80 -9.67 -9.21
N THR A 82 8.02 -10.92 -9.64
CA THR A 82 8.94 -11.25 -10.75
C THR A 82 8.60 -10.51 -12.04
N THR A 83 7.32 -10.36 -12.38
CA THR A 83 6.91 -9.66 -13.61
C THR A 83 7.29 -8.18 -13.57
N GLN A 84 7.05 -7.52 -12.43
CA GLN A 84 7.45 -6.12 -12.21
C GLN A 84 8.96 -5.97 -12.23
N MET A 85 9.70 -6.90 -11.61
CA MET A 85 11.16 -6.93 -11.66
C MET A 85 11.66 -7.01 -13.11
N MET A 86 11.12 -7.95 -13.90
CA MET A 86 11.50 -8.11 -15.32
C MET A 86 11.21 -6.85 -16.16
N ILE A 87 10.09 -6.17 -15.90
CA ILE A 87 9.75 -4.93 -16.59
C ILE A 87 10.75 -3.82 -16.24
N MET A 88 11.15 -3.68 -14.97
CA MET A 88 12.11 -2.65 -14.53
C MET A 88 13.56 -2.95 -14.95
N MET A 89 13.93 -4.22 -15.10
CA MET A 89 15.24 -4.64 -15.61
C MET A 89 15.37 -4.54 -17.13
N ALA A 90 14.26 -4.36 -17.85
CA ALA A 90 14.31 -4.30 -19.31
C ALA A 90 15.14 -3.08 -19.73
N PRO A 91 16.17 -3.26 -20.58
CA PRO A 91 16.98 -2.15 -21.03
C PRO A 91 16.12 -1.17 -21.83
N SER A 92 16.29 0.12 -21.58
CA SER A 92 15.58 1.19 -22.30
C SER A 92 16.02 1.29 -23.77
N SER A 93 17.21 0.78 -24.10
CA SER A 93 17.77 0.80 -25.45
C SER A 93 18.66 -0.43 -25.71
N MET A 94 18.74 -0.84 -26.98
CA MET A 94 19.69 -1.86 -27.42
C MET A 94 21.12 -1.30 -27.61
N ASP A 95 21.31 0.02 -27.53
CA ASP A 95 22.61 0.68 -27.72
C ASP A 95 23.54 0.61 -26.49
N GLY A 96 23.55 -0.52 -25.78
CA GLY A 96 24.68 -1.05 -25.02
C GLY A 96 25.27 -0.25 -23.86
N SER A 97 24.89 1.01 -23.62
CA SER A 97 25.46 1.82 -22.55
C SER A 97 24.73 1.58 -21.23
N GLN A 98 24.93 0.41 -20.63
CA GLN A 98 24.32 0.03 -19.35
C GLN A 98 24.67 0.98 -18.18
N LEU A 99 25.67 1.84 -18.37
CA LEU A 99 26.13 2.85 -17.41
C LEU A 99 25.57 4.25 -17.68
N LYS A 100 24.88 4.47 -18.81
CA LYS A 100 24.32 5.77 -19.13
C LYS A 100 23.08 6.00 -18.26
N LYS A 101 23.12 7.09 -17.50
CA LYS A 101 21.98 7.50 -16.70
C LYS A 101 20.88 8.09 -17.59
N HIS A 102 19.66 7.73 -17.29
CA HIS A 102 18.46 8.14 -17.99
C HIS A 102 17.29 8.27 -17.00
N ASP A 103 16.17 8.77 -17.52
CA ASP A 103 14.95 8.96 -16.76
C ASP A 103 14.05 7.73 -16.93
N LEU A 104 14.31 6.70 -16.13
CA LEU A 104 13.59 5.42 -16.18
C LEU A 104 12.08 5.62 -16.02
N LEU A 105 11.66 6.50 -15.11
CA LEU A 105 10.24 6.72 -14.86
C LEU A 105 9.53 7.32 -16.08
N ASN A 106 10.11 8.36 -16.69
CA ASN A 106 9.52 8.95 -17.89
C ASN A 106 9.64 8.01 -19.09
N ASP A 107 10.77 7.31 -19.26
CA ASP A 107 10.97 6.35 -20.35
C ASP A 107 9.93 5.21 -20.31
N MET A 108 9.64 4.67 -19.13
CA MET A 108 8.59 3.67 -18.95
C MET A 108 7.19 4.23 -19.23
N LYS A 109 6.89 5.46 -18.80
CA LYS A 109 5.62 6.13 -19.11
C LYS A 109 5.45 6.34 -20.62
N HIS A 110 6.50 6.79 -21.30
CA HIS A 110 6.51 7.00 -22.75
C HIS A 110 6.33 5.68 -23.51
N THR A 111 7.10 4.66 -23.14
CA THR A 111 7.01 3.32 -23.72
C THR A 111 5.61 2.72 -23.54
N PHE A 112 5.05 2.84 -22.33
CA PHE A 112 3.71 2.37 -22.04
C PHE A 112 2.65 3.10 -22.89
N LYS A 113 2.72 4.44 -22.97
CA LYS A 113 1.77 5.24 -23.75
C LYS A 113 1.82 4.87 -25.23
N LEU A 114 3.01 4.71 -25.80
CA LEU A 114 3.21 4.31 -27.19
C LEU A 114 2.66 2.91 -27.46
N SER A 115 3.08 1.92 -26.67
CA SER A 115 2.64 0.53 -26.83
C SER A 115 1.12 0.36 -26.64
N ASN A 116 0.54 1.04 -25.65
CA ASN A 116 -0.90 1.02 -25.42
C ASN A 116 -1.68 1.65 -26.60
N ALA A 117 -1.16 2.69 -27.24
CA ALA A 117 -1.79 3.29 -28.42
C ALA A 117 -1.73 2.38 -29.66
N LEU A 118 -0.68 1.56 -29.77
CA LEU A 118 -0.49 0.61 -30.86
C LEU A 118 -1.21 -0.73 -30.65
N GLY A 119 -1.93 -0.91 -29.52
CA GLY A 119 -2.59 -2.17 -29.19
C GLY A 119 -1.63 -3.27 -28.73
N GLY A 120 -0.40 -2.94 -28.34
CA GLY A 120 0.66 -3.90 -28.00
C GLY A 120 0.49 -4.64 -26.68
N HIS A 121 -0.52 -4.29 -25.87
CA HIS A 121 -0.69 -4.86 -24.52
C HIS A 121 -1.99 -5.68 -24.38
N SER A 122 -1.84 -6.93 -23.94
CA SER A 122 -2.94 -7.65 -23.28
C SER A 122 -3.29 -6.96 -21.96
N HIS A 123 -4.51 -7.17 -21.45
CA HIS A 123 -4.95 -6.58 -20.18
C HIS A 123 -3.98 -6.86 -19.02
N THR A 124 -3.44 -8.08 -18.95
CA THR A 124 -2.45 -8.48 -17.94
C THR A 124 -1.13 -7.71 -18.07
N SER A 125 -0.59 -7.60 -19.28
CA SER A 125 0.67 -6.86 -19.51
C SER A 125 0.52 -5.37 -19.20
N LYS A 126 -0.64 -4.79 -19.53
CA LYS A 126 -0.98 -3.40 -19.21
C LYS A 126 -0.94 -3.15 -17.69
N ASN A 127 -1.57 -4.02 -16.92
CA ASN A 127 -1.62 -3.89 -15.46
C ASN A 127 -0.23 -4.06 -14.82
N ALA A 128 0.59 -4.98 -15.33
CA ALA A 128 1.95 -5.16 -14.85
C ALA A 128 2.81 -3.90 -15.09
N TYR A 129 2.73 -3.31 -16.28
CA TYR A 129 3.42 -2.06 -16.60
C TYR A 129 2.97 -0.88 -15.74
N LEU A 130 1.66 -0.67 -15.62
CA LEU A 130 1.11 0.39 -14.76
C LEU A 130 1.54 0.21 -13.31
N SER A 131 1.54 -1.03 -12.82
CA SER A 131 1.99 -1.32 -11.46
C SER A 131 3.46 -0.99 -11.28
N ALA A 132 4.32 -1.32 -12.24
CA ALA A 132 5.74 -0.98 -12.17
C ALA A 132 5.97 0.54 -12.18
N ILE A 133 5.25 1.27 -13.04
CA ILE A 133 5.26 2.75 -13.06
C ILE A 133 4.84 3.30 -11.68
N ASN A 134 3.75 2.80 -11.10
CA ASN A 134 3.29 3.25 -9.79
C ASN A 134 4.32 2.99 -8.68
N ILE A 135 5.08 1.90 -8.74
CA ILE A 135 6.16 1.61 -7.77
C ILE A 135 7.27 2.65 -7.89
N LEU A 136 7.70 2.98 -9.12
CA LEU A 136 8.71 4.00 -9.37
C LEU A 136 8.25 5.40 -8.95
N GLU A 137 6.99 5.76 -9.19
CA GLU A 137 6.40 7.01 -8.70
C GLU A 137 6.42 7.07 -7.17
N ARG A 138 6.02 5.98 -6.51
CA ARG A 138 6.05 5.91 -5.05
C ARG A 138 7.47 6.06 -4.53
N LEU A 139 8.47 5.42 -5.14
CA LEU A 139 9.88 5.58 -4.76
C LEU A 139 10.31 7.04 -4.87
N ASN A 140 9.99 7.69 -5.99
CA ASN A 140 10.31 9.11 -6.19
C ASN A 140 9.68 10.01 -5.12
N THR A 141 8.39 9.81 -4.83
CA THR A 141 7.68 10.60 -3.80
C THR A 141 8.13 10.30 -2.37
N SER A 142 8.76 9.14 -2.14
CA SER A 142 9.25 8.74 -0.82
C SER A 142 10.64 9.24 -0.54
N ARG A 143 11.36 9.77 -1.53
CA ARG A 143 12.73 10.27 -1.36
C ARG A 143 12.72 11.52 -0.50
N THR A 144 13.64 11.60 0.47
CA THR A 144 13.76 12.70 1.43
C THR A 144 15.13 13.38 1.34
#